data_AF-Q9DFZ1-F1
#
_entry.id   AF-Q9DFZ1-F1
#
_cell.length_a   1.000
_cell.length_b   1.000
_cell.length_c   1.000
_cell.angle_alpha   90.00
_cell.angle_beta   90.00
_cell.angle_gamma   90.00
#
_symmetry.space_group_name_H-M   'P 1'
#
loop_
_entity.id
_entity.type
_entity.pdbx_description
1 polymer ?
#
loop_
_entity_poly.entity_id
_entity_poly.type
_entity_poly.pdbx_seq_one_letter_code
_entity_poly.pdbx_strand_id
1 'polypeptide(L)'
;QVLAQDCTSEIKFIVLLKRDQTTERNEISVKIENIDVDMHPKNNTIVVKVNGVEIPLNKLPYQHPTGSIQIRVREEGVSLHAPNHGLQEVFLSLNKVQVKVVDWMRGQTCGLCGKADGEVRQEYSTPNERVSRNATSFAHSWVLPAKSCRDATEC
;
A
#
# COMPACT_ATOMS: atom_id res chain seq x y z
N GLN A 1 6.82 4.87 2.25
CA GLN A 1 7.59 3.97 1.37
C GLN A 1 6.64 3.34 0.36
N VAL A 2 7.09 3.07 -0.86
CA VAL A 2 6.29 2.33 -1.86
C VAL A 2 6.39 0.84 -1.56
N LEU A 3 5.27 0.23 -1.14
CA LEU A 3 5.23 -1.20 -0.83
C LEU A 3 5.11 -2.03 -2.11
N ALA A 4 4.14 -1.68 -2.96
CA ALA A 4 3.95 -2.27 -4.27
C ALA A 4 3.28 -1.24 -5.20
N GLN A 5 3.64 -1.25 -6.47
CA GLN A 5 3.10 -0.35 -7.48
C GLN A 5 3.04 -1.09 -8.82
N ASP A 6 2.07 -0.74 -9.66
CA ASP A 6 2.05 -1.11 -11.08
C ASP A 6 3.14 -0.32 -11.82
N CYS A 7 4.05 -1.03 -12.46
CA CYS A 7 5.20 -0.44 -13.17
C CYS A 7 5.15 -0.74 -14.68
N THR A 8 3.94 -0.90 -15.21
CA THR A 8 3.65 -0.86 -16.65
C THR A 8 3.54 0.58 -17.17
N SER A 9 3.28 0.75 -18.47
CA SER A 9 3.11 2.08 -19.09
C SER A 9 1.87 2.84 -18.59
N GLU A 10 0.89 2.13 -18.06
CA GLU A 10 -0.34 2.71 -17.51
C GLU A 10 -0.47 2.27 -16.05
N ILE A 11 -0.07 3.14 -15.12
CA ILE A 11 -0.04 2.83 -13.69
C ILE A 11 -1.48 2.70 -13.17
N LYS A 12 -1.91 1.48 -12.83
CA LYS A 12 -3.26 1.21 -12.29
C LYS A 12 -3.36 1.37 -10.78
N PHE A 13 -2.27 1.12 -10.05
CA PHE A 13 -2.28 1.24 -8.59
C PHE A 13 -0.92 1.61 -7.98
N ILE A 14 -0.98 2.22 -6.79
CA ILE A 14 0.16 2.43 -5.90
C ILE A 14 -0.26 2.08 -4.47
N VAL A 15 0.47 1.20 -3.80
CA VAL A 15 0.33 0.86 -2.38
C VAL A 15 1.49 1.46 -1.61
N LEU A 16 1.18 2.38 -0.71
CA LEU A 16 2.13 3.08 0.14
C LEU A 16 2.03 2.55 1.57
N LEU A 17 3.18 2.28 2.17
CA LEU A 17 3.32 1.99 3.59
C LEU A 17 3.93 3.20 4.29
N LYS A 18 3.25 3.70 5.31
CA LYS A 18 3.78 4.68 6.25
C LYS A 18 3.84 4.04 7.63
N ARG A 19 4.94 4.29 8.35
CA ARG A 19 5.06 3.90 9.75
C ARG A 19 4.91 5.15 10.60
N ASP A 20 3.91 5.17 11.46
CA ASP A 20 3.74 6.24 12.45
C ASP A 20 4.89 6.18 13.45
N GLN A 21 5.60 7.30 13.65
CA GLN A 21 6.80 7.32 14.49
C GLN A 21 6.48 7.28 15.99
N THR A 22 5.27 7.70 16.38
CA THR A 22 4.87 7.81 17.79
C THR A 22 4.35 6.48 18.32
N THR A 23 3.55 5.80 17.50
CA THR A 23 2.86 4.55 17.85
C THR A 23 3.54 3.31 17.26
N GLU A 24 4.54 3.51 16.40
CA GLU A 24 5.24 2.48 15.61
C GLU A 24 4.31 1.63 14.73
N ARG A 25 3.10 2.12 14.46
CA ARG A 25 2.07 1.39 13.72
C ARG A 25 2.17 1.61 12.22
N ASN A 26 1.75 0.60 11.46
CA ASN A 26 1.68 0.65 10.01
C ASN A 26 0.36 1.28 9.54
N GLU A 27 0.47 2.22 8.62
CA GLU A 27 -0.62 2.85 7.89
C GLU A 27 -0.43 2.53 6.40
N ILE A 28 -1.52 2.22 5.71
CA ILE A 28 -1.51 1.94 4.27
C ILE A 28 -2.34 2.98 3.55
N SER A 29 -1.79 3.56 2.49
CA SER A 29 -2.54 4.35 1.52
C SER A 29 -2.49 3.65 0.16
N VAL A 30 -3.65 3.42 -0.45
CA VAL A 30 -3.79 2.78 -1.76
C VAL A 30 -4.40 3.78 -2.74
N LYS A 31 -3.72 4.00 -3.86
CA LYS A 31 -4.20 4.87 -4.94
C LYS A 31 -4.59 4.02 -6.13
N ILE A 32 -5.83 4.14 -6.60
CA ILE A 32 -6.38 3.44 -7.76
C ILE A 32 -7.19 4.45 -8.57
N GLU A 33 -6.77 4.77 -9.79
CA GLU A 33 -7.39 5.84 -10.61
C GLU A 33 -7.54 7.16 -9.84
N ASN A 34 -8.78 7.58 -9.57
CA ASN A 34 -9.16 8.77 -8.80
C ASN A 34 -9.65 8.42 -7.37
N ILE A 35 -9.37 7.22 -6.89
CA ILE A 35 -9.78 6.71 -5.58
C ILE A 35 -8.54 6.57 -4.68
N ASP A 36 -8.57 7.28 -3.57
CA ASP A 36 -7.59 7.16 -2.49
C ASP A 36 -8.23 6.39 -1.32
N VAL A 37 -7.62 5.29 -0.91
CA VAL A 37 -8.05 4.49 0.25
C VAL A 37 -6.98 4.51 1.32
N ASP A 38 -7.29 5.05 2.49
CA ASP A 38 -6.39 5.04 3.65
C ASP A 38 -6.89 4.05 4.70
N MET A 39 -6.00 3.17 5.16
CA MET A 39 -6.23 2.23 6.26
C MET A 39 -5.20 2.46 7.35
N HIS A 40 -5.64 2.74 8.57
CA HIS A 40 -4.73 2.95 9.70
C HIS A 40 -5.35 2.47 11.01
N PRO A 41 -4.54 2.02 11.98
CA PRO A 41 -5.05 1.61 13.27
C PRO A 41 -5.43 2.80 14.15
N LYS A 42 -6.58 2.71 14.81
CA LYS A 42 -7.06 3.65 15.83
C LYS A 42 -7.80 2.86 16.91
N ASN A 43 -7.44 3.07 18.18
CA ASN A 43 -8.06 2.40 19.32
C ASN A 43 -8.20 0.86 19.14
N ASN A 44 -7.13 0.20 18.69
CA ASN A 44 -7.09 -1.25 18.46
C ASN A 44 -8.02 -1.76 17.33
N THR A 45 -8.55 -0.87 16.50
CA THR A 45 -9.36 -1.20 15.30
C THR A 45 -8.73 -0.58 14.06
N ILE A 46 -9.05 -1.10 12.87
CA ILE A 46 -8.61 -0.49 11.61
C ILE A 46 -9.67 0.49 11.14
N VAL A 47 -9.30 1.75 11.00
CA VAL A 47 -10.12 2.79 10.40
C VAL A 47 -9.84 2.85 8.91
N VAL A 48 -10.91 2.99 8.12
CA VAL A 48 -10.82 3.10 6.66
C VAL A 48 -11.37 4.45 6.24
N LYS A 49 -10.65 5.14 5.35
CA LYS A 49 -11.13 6.32 4.65
C LYS A 49 -11.09 6.07 3.15
N VAL A 50 -12.14 6.52 2.45
CA VAL A 50 -12.20 6.53 0.99
C VAL A 50 -12.35 7.98 0.57
N ASN A 51 -11.40 8.50 -0.22
CA ASN A 51 -11.32 9.89 -0.65
C ASN A 51 -11.43 10.88 0.54
N GLY A 52 -10.74 10.56 1.64
CA GLY A 52 -10.75 11.35 2.88
C GLY A 52 -11.97 11.17 3.78
N VAL A 53 -13.02 10.49 3.32
CA VAL A 53 -14.25 10.23 4.10
C VAL A 53 -14.12 8.91 4.84
N GLU A 54 -14.27 8.95 6.17
CA GLU A 54 -14.25 7.75 7.00
C GLU A 54 -15.47 6.87 6.73
N ILE A 55 -15.23 5.58 6.50
CA ILE A 55 -16.27 4.57 6.33
C ILE A 55 -16.40 3.81 7.66
N PRO A 56 -17.51 3.97 8.40
CA PRO A 56 -17.76 3.23 9.62
C PRO A 56 -17.71 1.71 9.37
N LEU A 57 -17.10 0.96 10.30
CA LEU A 57 -16.97 -0.50 10.17
C LEU A 57 -18.31 -1.23 10.05
N ASN A 58 -19.37 -0.70 10.66
CA ASN A 58 -20.74 -1.24 10.53
C ASN A 58 -21.38 -0.99 9.15
N LYS A 59 -20.73 -0.22 8.28
CA LYS A 59 -21.11 -0.01 6.87
C LYS A 59 -20.26 -0.83 5.89
N LEU A 60 -19.41 -1.73 6.40
CA LEU A 60 -18.70 -2.69 5.56
C LEU A 60 -19.56 -3.97 5.38
N PRO A 61 -19.53 -4.62 4.19
CA PRO A 61 -18.64 -4.34 3.07
C PRO A 61 -19.00 -3.07 2.30
N TYR A 62 -17.99 -2.27 1.98
CA TYR A 62 -18.15 -1.10 1.12
C TYR A 62 -17.86 -1.47 -0.32
N GLN A 63 -18.74 -1.09 -1.23
CA GLN A 63 -18.54 -1.18 -2.67
C GLN A 63 -18.52 0.24 -3.23
N HIS A 64 -17.46 0.60 -3.96
CA HIS A 64 -17.43 1.92 -4.59
C HIS A 64 -18.45 2.00 -5.74
N PRO A 65 -19.13 3.14 -5.98
CA PRO A 65 -20.16 3.25 -7.02
C PRO A 65 -19.71 2.90 -8.44
N THR A 66 -18.43 3.09 -8.75
CA THR A 66 -17.84 2.70 -10.05
C THR A 66 -17.62 1.18 -10.18
N GLY A 67 -17.79 0.42 -9.11
CA GLY A 67 -17.50 -1.01 -9.06
C GLY A 67 -16.00 -1.37 -9.02
N SER A 68 -15.10 -0.39 -8.97
CA SER A 68 -13.65 -0.60 -9.05
C SER A 68 -13.05 -1.23 -7.80
N ILE A 69 -13.60 -0.91 -6.61
CA ILE A 69 -13.06 -1.39 -5.33
C ILE A 69 -14.15 -1.95 -4.41
N GLN A 70 -13.73 -2.88 -3.56
CA GLN A 70 -14.52 -3.42 -2.47
C GLN A 70 -13.68 -3.52 -1.19
N ILE A 71 -14.22 -3.08 -0.06
CA ILE A 71 -13.56 -3.15 1.24
C ILE A 71 -14.38 -4.04 2.17
N ARG A 72 -13.72 -4.97 2.86
CA ARG A 72 -14.35 -5.95 3.76
C ARG A 72 -13.62 -6.03 5.09
N VAL A 73 -14.36 -6.27 6.17
CA VAL A 73 -13.79 -6.69 7.45
C VAL A 73 -13.36 -8.15 7.35
N ARG A 74 -12.23 -8.49 7.95
CA ARG A 74 -11.78 -9.85 8.25
C ARG A 74 -11.55 -9.97 9.75
N GLU A 75 -11.45 -11.20 10.26
CA GLU A 75 -11.34 -11.48 11.71
C GLU A 75 -10.32 -10.61 12.44
N GLU A 76 -9.15 -10.38 11.84
CA GLU A 76 -8.07 -9.60 12.47
C GLU A 76 -7.86 -8.21 11.85
N GLY A 77 -8.64 -7.78 10.85
CA GLY A 77 -8.32 -6.55 10.12
C GLY A 77 -9.28 -6.20 9.00
N VAL A 78 -8.77 -5.50 7.99
CA VAL A 78 -9.55 -5.04 6.84
C VAL A 78 -8.82 -5.38 5.55
N SER A 79 -9.58 -5.87 4.56
CA SER A 79 -9.11 -6.15 3.20
C SER A 79 -9.75 -5.19 2.21
N LEU A 80 -8.92 -4.55 1.37
CA LEU A 80 -9.30 -3.88 0.13
C LEU A 80 -9.08 -4.84 -1.05
N HIS A 81 -10.04 -4.89 -1.97
CA HIS A 81 -9.98 -5.66 -3.21
C HIS A 81 -10.20 -4.73 -4.41
N ALA A 82 -9.35 -4.85 -5.43
CA ALA A 82 -9.48 -4.16 -6.72
C ALA A 82 -8.90 -5.04 -7.85
N PRO A 83 -9.48 -6.23 -8.10
CA PRO A 83 -8.89 -7.22 -9.01
C PRO A 83 -8.81 -6.73 -10.46
N ASN A 84 -9.75 -5.89 -10.88
CA ASN A 84 -9.75 -5.27 -12.22
C ASN A 84 -8.57 -4.31 -12.42
N HIS A 85 -7.97 -3.84 -11.31
CA HIS A 85 -6.83 -2.93 -11.29
C HIS A 85 -5.52 -3.63 -10.94
N GLY A 86 -5.51 -4.95 -10.80
CA GLY A 86 -4.31 -5.71 -10.50
C GLY A 86 -4.12 -6.11 -9.03
N LEU A 87 -4.96 -5.59 -8.12
CA LEU A 87 -4.88 -5.86 -6.69
C LEU A 87 -5.91 -6.91 -6.26
N GLN A 88 -5.45 -8.14 -6.06
CA GLN A 88 -6.28 -9.21 -5.52
C GLN A 88 -6.72 -8.91 -4.09
N GLU A 89 -5.79 -8.42 -3.25
CA GLU A 89 -6.06 -8.07 -1.85
C GLU A 89 -4.96 -7.16 -1.29
N VAL A 90 -5.35 -6.08 -0.60
CA VAL A 90 -4.49 -5.33 0.32
C VAL A 90 -5.09 -5.47 1.71
N PHE A 91 -4.39 -6.17 2.60
CA PHE A 91 -4.84 -6.47 3.96
C PHE A 91 -3.99 -5.73 4.99
N LEU A 92 -4.67 -5.09 5.95
CA LEU A 92 -4.07 -4.49 7.12
C LEU A 92 -4.73 -5.03 8.40
N SER A 93 -3.91 -5.54 9.31
CA SER A 93 -4.24 -5.74 10.72
C SER A 93 -3.25 -4.99 11.61
N LEU A 94 -3.46 -5.05 12.92
CA LEU A 94 -2.55 -4.47 13.90
C LEU A 94 -1.12 -5.02 13.82
N ASN A 95 -0.97 -6.26 13.33
CA ASN A 95 0.29 -7.02 13.36
C ASN A 95 0.77 -7.44 11.97
N LYS A 96 -0.05 -7.27 10.92
CA LYS A 96 0.26 -7.80 9.59
C LYS A 96 -0.16 -6.83 8.50
N VAL A 97 0.74 -6.67 7.54
CA VAL A 97 0.50 -6.03 6.26
C VAL A 97 0.68 -7.09 5.18
N GLN A 98 -0.26 -7.20 4.26
CA GLN A 98 -0.15 -8.13 3.14
C GLN A 98 -0.70 -7.50 1.86
N VAL A 99 0.06 -7.60 0.78
CA VAL A 99 -0.39 -7.23 -0.57
C VAL A 99 -0.35 -8.50 -1.42
N LYS A 100 -1.46 -8.77 -2.11
CA LYS A 100 -1.57 -9.81 -3.13
C LYS A 100 -2.01 -9.15 -4.42
N VAL A 101 -1.28 -9.43 -5.49
CA VAL A 101 -1.64 -9.06 -6.85
C VAL A 101 -2.28 -10.23 -7.56
N VAL A 102 -3.06 -9.94 -8.59
CA VAL A 102 -3.63 -10.94 -9.49
C VAL A 102 -2.55 -11.55 -10.38
N ASP A 103 -2.78 -12.76 -10.91
CA ASP A 103 -1.77 -13.51 -11.66
C ASP A 103 -1.24 -12.77 -12.90
N TRP A 104 -2.10 -12.00 -13.57
CA TRP A 104 -1.70 -11.24 -14.76
C TRP A 104 -0.79 -10.03 -14.43
N MET A 105 -0.58 -9.70 -13.15
CA MET A 105 0.40 -8.69 -12.71
C MET A 105 1.78 -9.29 -12.41
N ARG A 106 1.98 -10.59 -12.59
CA ARG A 106 3.27 -11.25 -12.41
C ARG A 106 4.35 -10.56 -13.28
N GLY A 107 5.46 -10.18 -12.66
CA GLY A 107 6.58 -9.50 -13.32
C GLY A 107 6.37 -8.01 -13.63
N GLN A 108 5.20 -7.46 -13.32
CA GLN A 108 4.79 -6.10 -13.72
C GLN A 108 4.71 -5.13 -12.53
N THR A 109 5.04 -5.59 -11.33
CA THR A 109 5.08 -4.73 -10.15
C THR A 109 6.48 -4.24 -9.85
N CYS A 110 6.58 -3.15 -9.09
CA CYS A 110 7.81 -2.75 -8.44
C CYS A 110 7.50 -2.18 -7.04
N GLY A 111 8.54 -2.00 -6.22
CA GLY A 111 8.40 -1.64 -4.81
C GLY A 111 9.13 -2.61 -3.89
N LEU A 112 8.91 -2.46 -2.58
CA LEU A 112 9.51 -3.34 -1.56
C LEU A 112 9.06 -4.80 -1.68
N CYS A 113 7.87 -5.06 -2.23
CA CYS A 113 7.39 -6.41 -2.53
C CYS A 113 7.96 -7.00 -3.83
N GLY A 114 8.81 -6.26 -4.55
CA GLY A 114 9.45 -6.72 -5.78
C GLY A 114 8.49 -6.86 -6.98
N LYS A 115 8.87 -7.71 -7.93
CA LYS A 115 8.18 -7.91 -9.22
C LYS A 115 7.06 -8.96 -9.19
N ALA A 116 6.85 -9.64 -8.06
CA ALA A 116 5.89 -10.73 -7.93
C ALA A 116 6.07 -11.87 -8.96
N ASP A 117 7.27 -12.04 -9.53
CA ASP A 117 7.59 -13.06 -10.54
C ASP A 117 8.08 -14.39 -9.96
N GLY A 118 8.28 -14.45 -8.64
CA GLY A 118 8.84 -15.61 -7.94
C GLY A 118 10.36 -15.67 -7.98
N GLU A 119 11.03 -14.65 -8.53
CA GLU A 119 12.48 -14.53 -8.48
C GLU A 119 12.91 -13.96 -7.12
N VAL A 120 13.83 -14.66 -6.45
CA VAL A 120 14.32 -14.32 -5.12
C VAL A 120 15.77 -13.81 -5.14
N ARG A 121 16.50 -13.99 -6.24
CA ARG A 121 17.91 -13.59 -6.36
C ARG A 121 18.10 -12.10 -6.58
N GLN A 122 17.08 -11.39 -7.08
CA GLN A 122 17.12 -9.96 -7.40
C GLN A 122 16.16 -9.12 -6.54
N GLU A 123 15.89 -9.57 -5.31
CA GLU A 123 14.92 -8.93 -4.40
C GLU A 123 15.25 -7.48 -4.06
N TYR A 124 16.53 -7.08 -4.11
CA TYR A 124 16.98 -5.72 -3.79
C TYR A 124 17.04 -4.79 -5.01
N SER A 125 16.16 -5.00 -5.98
CA SER A 125 16.04 -4.14 -7.17
C SER A 125 15.45 -2.78 -6.79
N THR A 126 16.25 -1.73 -6.93
CA THR A 126 15.88 -0.33 -6.65
C THR A 126 15.05 0.28 -7.80
N PRO A 127 14.41 1.46 -7.60
CA PRO A 127 13.67 2.14 -8.66
C PRO A 127 14.49 2.46 -9.91
N ASN A 128 15.81 2.59 -9.79
CA ASN A 128 16.73 2.86 -10.90
C ASN A 128 17.24 1.57 -11.57
N GLU A 129 16.54 0.45 -11.38
CA GLU A 129 16.87 -0.88 -11.92
C GLU A 129 18.23 -1.45 -11.46
N ARG A 130 18.84 -0.85 -10.43
CA ARG A 130 20.08 -1.35 -9.83
C ARG A 130 19.77 -2.30 -8.68
N VAL A 131 20.57 -3.34 -8.52
CA VAL A 131 20.49 -4.23 -7.36
C VAL A 131 21.33 -3.66 -6.21
N SER A 132 20.68 -3.35 -5.09
CA SER A 132 21.36 -2.94 -3.87
C SER A 132 22.07 -4.12 -3.21
N ARG A 133 23.19 -3.85 -2.53
CA ARG A 133 23.98 -4.87 -1.83
C ARG A 133 23.42 -5.24 -0.45
N ASN A 134 22.55 -4.41 0.12
CA ASN A 134 21.97 -4.63 1.44
C ASN A 134 20.51 -4.16 1.50
N ALA A 135 19.78 -4.74 2.46
CA ALA A 135 18.35 -4.50 2.67
C ALA A 135 18.03 -3.05 3.08
N THR A 136 18.90 -2.40 3.88
CA THR A 136 18.67 -1.03 4.36
C THR A 136 18.68 -0.03 3.21
N SER A 137 19.72 -0.07 2.37
CA SER A 137 19.85 0.78 1.19
C SER A 137 18.73 0.51 0.18
N PHE A 138 18.30 -0.74 0.04
CA PHE A 138 17.13 -1.10 -0.76
C PHE A 138 15.86 -0.45 -0.21
N ALA A 139 15.58 -0.59 1.10
CA ALA A 139 14.39 -0.01 1.73
C ALA A 139 14.36 1.52 1.61
N HIS A 140 15.52 2.16 1.80
CA HIS A 140 15.66 3.61 1.68
C HIS A 140 15.42 4.11 0.25
N SER A 141 15.74 3.31 -0.77
CA SER A 141 15.51 3.69 -2.17
C SER A 141 14.03 3.82 -2.55
N TRP A 142 13.13 3.18 -1.78
CA TRP A 142 11.67 3.23 -1.96
C TRP A 142 10.99 4.24 -1.02
N VAL A 143 11.74 5.08 -0.32
CA VAL A 143 11.21 6.21 0.44
C VAL A 143 10.84 7.32 -0.55
N LEU A 144 9.57 7.69 -0.59
CA LEU A 144 9.16 8.89 -1.33
C LEU A 144 9.71 10.12 -0.59
N PRO A 145 10.31 11.09 -1.30
CA PRO A 145 10.70 12.35 -0.69
C PRO A 145 9.42 13.01 -0.16
N ALA A 146 9.29 13.08 1.16
CA ALA A 146 8.28 13.94 1.76
C ALA A 146 8.64 15.38 1.36
N LYS A 147 7.67 16.18 0.94
CA LYS A 147 7.77 17.62 1.24
C LYS A 147 7.92 17.65 2.76
N SER A 148 9.15 17.89 3.20
CA SER A 148 9.53 17.97 4.61
C SER A 148 8.38 18.58 5.39
N CYS A 149 7.84 17.85 6.38
CA CYS A 149 7.47 18.54 7.60
C CYS A 149 8.77 19.21 8.03
N ARG A 150 8.90 20.50 7.68
CA ARG A 150 10.03 21.27 8.16
C ARG A 150 9.87 21.36 9.67
N ASP A 151 10.99 21.15 10.33
CA ASP A 151 11.26 21.52 11.70
C ASP A 151 10.40 22.68 12.21
N ALA A 152 9.99 22.59 13.47
CA ALA A 152 9.29 23.62 14.21
C ALA A 152 10.15 24.86 14.52
N THR A 153 10.89 25.36 13.54
CA THR A 153 11.73 26.58 13.63
C THR A 153 11.58 27.54 12.46
N GLU A 154 10.60 27.35 11.57
CA GLU A 154 10.12 28.40 10.66
C GLU A 154 8.61 28.57 10.78
N CYS A 155 8.19 29.30 11.83
CA CYS A 155 7.01 30.15 11.82
C CYS A 155 7.48 31.60 11.74
#